data_AF-A0A3P5XM45-F1
#
_entry.id   AF-A0A3P5XM45-F1
#
_cell.length_a   1.000
_cell.length_b   1.000
_cell.length_c   1.000
_cell.angle_alpha   90.00
_cell.angle_beta   90.00
_cell.angle_gamma   90.00
#
_symmetry.space_group_name_H-M   'P 1'
#
loop_
_entity.id
_entity.type
_entity.pdbx_description
1 polymer ?
#
loop_
_entity_poly.entity_id
_entity_poly.type
_entity_poly.pdbx_seq_one_letter_code
_entity_poly.pdbx_strand_id
1 'polypeptide(L)'
;MSKRSPKSEEEKLEIVQLLFSHEKSISQLSKQFKVSEPTILSWKLKYEKDGSQGLLDRCGKGLESKPNLTEAEQLQLKIKQLEERNRLLEIEVDLLKKLEEVRRRNRR
;
A
#
# COMPACT_ATOMS: atom_id res chain seq x y z
N MET A 1 15.39 3.27 33.79
CA MET A 1 16.07 3.97 32.67
C MET A 1 15.46 3.48 31.37
N SER A 2 14.95 4.39 30.52
CA SER A 2 15.07 4.35 29.05
C SER A 2 14.26 5.53 28.48
N LYS A 3 14.92 6.63 28.13
CA LYS A 3 14.28 7.78 27.49
C LYS A 3 14.23 7.52 25.98
N ARG A 4 13.03 7.14 25.53
CA ARG A 4 12.31 7.43 24.27
C ARG A 4 13.08 7.64 22.97
N SER A 5 12.54 7.02 21.92
CA SER A 5 12.65 7.45 20.51
C SER A 5 12.49 8.98 20.42
N PRO A 6 13.44 9.74 19.87
CA PRO A 6 13.44 11.20 19.98
C PRO A 6 12.55 11.93 18.95
N LYS A 7 11.82 11.20 18.10
CA LYS A 7 11.04 11.78 16.99
C LYS A 7 9.71 11.06 16.82
N SER A 8 8.63 11.84 16.70
CA SER A 8 7.28 11.33 16.46
C SER A 8 7.17 10.71 15.05
N GLU A 9 6.21 9.81 14.86
CA GLU A 9 5.99 9.14 13.57
C GLU A 9 5.63 10.15 12.47
N GLU A 10 4.88 11.19 12.84
CA GLU A 10 4.50 12.30 11.97
C GLU A 10 5.72 13.08 11.49
N GLU A 11 6.69 13.35 12.38
CA GLU A 11 7.92 14.08 12.01
C GLU A 11 8.79 13.27 11.04
N LYS A 12 8.81 11.93 11.18
CA LYS A 12 9.54 11.06 10.25
C LYS A 12 8.88 11.09 8.87
N LEU A 13 7.55 11.06 8.82
CA LEU A 13 6.78 11.16 7.58
C LEU A 13 7.01 12.49 6.87
N GLU A 14 6.99 13.59 7.62
CA GLU A 14 7.26 14.93 7.09
C GLU A 14 8.66 15.03 6.46
N ILE A 15 9.69 14.52 7.15
CA ILE A 15 11.07 14.51 6.63
C ILE A 15 11.17 13.72 5.33
N VAL A 16 10.51 12.56 5.26
CA VAL A 16 10.54 11.72 4.05
C VAL A 16 9.76 12.37 2.92
N GLN A 17 8.61 12.98 3.17
CA GLN A 17 7.85 13.72 2.16
C GLN A 17 8.64 14.91 1.60
N LEU A 18 9.32 15.67 2.45
CA LEU A 18 10.20 16.78 2.03
C LEU A 18 11.40 16.29 1.19
N LEU A 19 11.85 15.06 1.43
CA LEU A 19 12.92 14.44 0.64
C LEU A 19 12.42 13.98 -0.73
N PHE A 20 11.23 13.39 -0.80
CA PHE A 20 10.62 12.91 -2.05
C PHE A 20 10.08 14.03 -2.95
N SER A 21 9.61 15.13 -2.35
CA SER A 21 9.24 16.35 -3.08
C SER A 21 10.45 17.09 -3.65
N HIS A 22 11.68 16.61 -3.39
CA HIS A 22 12.94 17.25 -3.77
C HIS A 22 13.11 18.68 -3.26
N GLU A 23 12.30 19.12 -2.29
CA GLU A 23 12.34 20.47 -1.75
C GLU A 23 13.61 20.72 -0.92
N LYS A 24 14.12 19.69 -0.25
CA LYS A 24 15.27 19.80 0.67
C LYS A 24 16.21 18.61 0.52
N SER A 25 17.51 18.89 0.55
CA SER A 25 18.55 17.86 0.59
C SER A 25 18.64 17.19 1.96
N ILE A 26 19.20 15.98 2.00
CA ILE A 26 19.40 15.19 3.23
C ILE A 26 20.16 16.01 4.30
N SER A 27 21.18 16.76 3.88
CA SER A 27 21.97 17.61 4.78
C SER A 27 21.18 18.79 5.34
N GLN A 28 20.23 19.36 4.58
CA GLN A 28 19.34 20.41 5.07
C GLN A 28 18.34 19.85 6.09
N LEU A 29 17.75 18.69 5.79
CA LEU A 29 16.81 18.00 6.70
C LEU A 29 17.50 17.56 7.99
N SER A 30 18.73 17.06 7.89
CA SER A 30 19.57 16.67 9.02
C SER A 30 19.78 17.84 9.99
N LYS A 31 20.13 19.02 9.47
CA LYS A 31 20.31 20.24 10.27
C LYS A 31 18.98 20.74 10.86
N GLN A 32 17.91 20.78 10.06
CA GLN A 32 16.61 21.30 10.48
C GLN A 32 16.01 20.46 11.61
N PHE A 33 16.00 19.14 11.43
CA PHE A 33 15.33 18.22 12.34
C PHE A 33 16.27 17.61 13.39
N LYS A 34 17.56 17.98 13.35
CA LYS A 34 18.63 17.46 14.23
C LYS A 34 18.69 15.93 14.21
N VAL A 35 18.57 15.36 13.01
CA VAL A 35 18.60 13.92 12.77
C VAL A 35 19.85 13.58 11.97
N SER A 36 20.53 12.49 12.33
CA SER A 36 21.69 12.01 11.59
C SER A 36 21.33 11.69 10.13
N GLU A 37 22.16 12.08 9.17
CA GLU A 37 21.95 11.80 7.74
C GLU A 37 21.75 10.29 7.45
N PRO A 38 22.56 9.36 8.01
CA PRO A 38 22.31 7.92 7.94
C PRO A 38 20.91 7.49 8.39
N THR A 39 20.35 8.16 9.41
CA THR A 39 19.01 7.85 9.91
C THR A 39 17.94 8.26 8.91
N ILE A 40 18.10 9.42 8.26
CA ILE A 40 17.21 9.90 7.20
C ILE A 40 17.27 8.95 6.00
N LEU A 41 18.46 8.46 5.62
CA LEU A 41 18.61 7.45 4.57
C LEU A 41 17.90 6.13 4.93
N SER A 42 18.02 5.68 6.18
CA SER A 42 17.31 4.50 6.65
C SER A 42 15.78 4.68 6.57
N TRP A 43 15.27 5.85 6.93
CA TRP A 43 13.85 6.17 6.79
C TRP A 43 13.40 6.20 5.33
N LYS A 44 14.21 6.78 4.42
CA LYS A 44 13.94 6.73 2.98
C LYS A 44 13.79 5.29 2.49
N LEU A 45 14.76 4.42 2.79
CA LEU A 45 14.75 3.01 2.36
C LEU A 45 13.55 2.24 2.92
N LYS A 46 13.20 2.48 4.19
CA LYS A 46 12.03 1.87 4.82
C LYS A 46 10.72 2.35 4.18
N TYR A 47 10.65 3.62 3.81
CA TYR A 47 9.50 4.20 3.13
C TYR A 47 9.36 3.70 1.69
N GLU A 48 10.46 3.54 0.95
CA GLU A 48 10.42 2.92 -0.40
C GLU A 48 9.94 1.47 -0.35
N LYS A 49 10.28 0.74 0.72
CA LYS A 49 9.93 -0.66 0.87
C LYS A 49 8.51 -0.89 1.38
N ASP A 50 8.13 -0.20 2.45
CA ASP A 50 6.92 -0.48 3.25
C ASP A 50 6.01 0.76 3.39
N GLY A 51 6.28 1.85 2.66
CA GLY A 51 5.53 3.10 2.75
C GLY A 51 5.61 3.75 4.13
N SER A 52 4.56 4.48 4.50
CA SER A 52 4.44 5.10 5.84
C SER A 52 4.55 4.09 6.98
N GLN A 53 4.10 2.86 6.76
CA GLN A 53 4.15 1.75 7.72
C GLN A 53 5.58 1.25 7.99
N GLY A 54 6.54 1.56 7.12
CA GLY A 54 7.96 1.29 7.32
C GLY A 54 8.64 2.21 8.34
N LEU A 55 8.07 3.39 8.58
CA LEU A 55 8.60 4.38 9.53
C LEU A 55 8.12 4.17 10.97
N LEU A 56 7.08 3.34 11.14
CA LEU A 56 6.55 2.93 12.44
C LEU A 56 7.61 2.15 13.22
N ASP A 57 7.77 2.50 14.49
CA ASP A 57 8.78 1.88 15.37
C ASP A 57 8.32 0.48 15.79
N ARG A 58 8.85 -0.56 15.11
CA ARG A 58 8.54 -1.97 15.44
C ARG A 58 9.44 -2.56 16.52
N CYS A 59 10.27 -1.76 17.21
CA CYS A 59 11.17 -2.27 18.24
C CYS A 59 10.38 -2.91 19.39
N GLY A 60 10.44 -4.24 19.50
CA GLY A 60 9.86 -5.01 20.61
C GLY A 60 8.51 -5.69 20.33
N LYS A 61 7.93 -5.56 19.13
CA LYS A 61 6.77 -6.37 18.72
C LYS A 61 7.24 -7.41 17.71
N GLY A 62 7.14 -8.68 18.10
CA GLY A 62 7.72 -9.83 17.41
C GLY A 62 7.30 -9.97 15.94
N LEU A 63 7.96 -10.94 15.28
CA LEU A 63 7.77 -11.40 13.90
C LEU A 63 6.31 -11.68 13.46
N GLU A 64 5.34 -11.56 14.36
CA GLU A 64 3.89 -11.69 14.12
C GLU A 64 3.32 -10.56 13.24
N SER A 65 4.05 -9.44 13.08
CA SER A 65 3.66 -8.32 12.22
C SER A 65 4.25 -8.44 10.82
N LYS A 66 4.02 -9.58 10.14
CA LYS A 66 3.92 -9.51 8.67
C LYS A 66 2.79 -8.51 8.40
N PRO A 67 3.04 -7.37 7.72
CA PRO A 67 1.96 -6.46 7.43
C PRO A 67 0.98 -7.26 6.57
N ASN A 68 -0.27 -7.32 7.02
CA ASN A 68 -1.40 -7.52 6.12
C ASN A 68 -1.10 -6.68 4.87
N LEU A 69 -1.27 -7.28 3.68
CA LEU A 69 -1.05 -6.65 2.37
C LEU A 69 -1.38 -5.16 2.45
N THR A 70 -0.54 -4.29 1.88
CA THR A 70 -0.86 -2.85 1.88
C THR A 70 -2.28 -2.64 1.37
N GLU A 71 -2.98 -1.61 1.87
CA GLU A 71 -4.38 -1.36 1.50
C GLU A 71 -4.55 -1.32 -0.04
N ALA A 72 -3.56 -0.76 -0.74
CA ALA A 72 -3.48 -0.79 -2.20
C ALA A 72 -3.39 -2.21 -2.79
N GLU A 73 -2.56 -3.10 -2.24
CA GLU A 73 -2.46 -4.50 -2.69
C GLU A 73 -3.73 -5.30 -2.36
N GLN A 74 -4.37 -5.04 -1.23
CA GLN A 74 -5.67 -5.64 -0.89
C GLN A 74 -6.75 -5.20 -1.88
N LEU A 75 -6.78 -3.91 -2.20
CA LEU A 75 -7.70 -3.34 -3.19
C LEU A 75 -7.42 -3.91 -4.59
N GLN A 76 -6.16 -4.05 -5.00
CA GLN A 76 -5.81 -4.68 -6.28
C GLN A 76 -6.27 -6.14 -6.36
N LEU A 77 -6.07 -6.91 -5.27
CA LEU A 77 -6.57 -8.28 -5.20
C LEU A 77 -8.11 -8.31 -5.28
N LYS A 78 -8.78 -7.36 -4.62
CA LYS A 78 -10.24 -7.24 -4.65
C LYS A 78 -10.75 -6.87 -6.06
N ILE A 79 -10.10 -5.92 -6.73
CA ILE A 79 -10.41 -5.52 -8.11
C ILE A 79 -10.30 -6.75 -9.02
N LYS A 80 -9.19 -7.48 -8.96
CA LYS A 80 -8.98 -8.69 -9.75
C LYS A 80 -10.05 -9.76 -9.51
N GLN A 81 -10.45 -9.95 -8.25
CA GLN A 81 -11.54 -10.89 -7.91
C GLN A 81 -12.90 -10.43 -8.48
N LEU A 82 -13.20 -9.13 -8.42
CA LEU A 82 -14.43 -8.58 -8.97
C LEU A 82 -14.46 -8.65 -10.49
N GLU A 83 -13.33 -8.41 -11.16
CA GLU A 83 -13.19 -8.53 -12.61
C GLU A 83 -13.45 -9.96 -13.09
N GLU A 84 -12.87 -10.97 -12.43
CA GLU A 84 -13.13 -12.38 -12.78
C GLU A 84 -14.60 -12.74 -12.56
N ARG A 85 -15.21 -12.25 -11.48
CA ARG A 85 -16.64 -12.49 -11.21
C ARG A 85 -17.53 -11.84 -12.28
N ASN A 86 -17.22 -10.62 -12.71
CA ASN A 86 -17.95 -9.95 -13.78
C ASN A 86 -17.83 -10.73 -15.10
N ARG A 87 -16.62 -11.19 -15.44
CA ARG A 87 -16.39 -12.02 -16.63
C ARG A 87 -17.24 -13.29 -16.63
N LEU A 88 -17.34 -13.97 -15.49
CA LEU A 88 -18.18 -15.17 -15.37
C LEU A 88 -19.67 -14.85 -15.53
N LEU A 89 -20.13 -13.73 -14.96
CA LEU A 89 -21.51 -13.28 -15.09
C LEU A 89 -21.87 -12.89 -16.54
N GLU A 90 -20.95 -12.26 -17.27
CA GLU A 90 -21.13 -11.94 -18.68
C GLU A 90 -21.33 -13.20 -19.53
N ILE A 91 -20.51 -14.23 -19.29
CA ILE A 91 -20.65 -15.53 -19.96
C ILE A 91 -22.00 -16.17 -19.62
N GLU A 92 -22.43 -16.14 -18.36
CA GLU A 92 -23.72 -16.69 -17.93
C GLU A 92 -24.89 -15.99 -18.64
N VAL A 93 -24.85 -14.65 -18.71
CA VAL A 93 -25.85 -13.85 -19.42
C VAL A 93 -25.91 -14.23 -20.90
N ASP A 94 -24.76 -14.39 -21.56
CA ASP A 94 -24.72 -14.75 -22.98
C ASP A 94 -25.19 -16.18 -23.24
N LEU A 95 -24.88 -17.12 -22.34
CA LEU A 95 -25.43 -18.48 -22.38
C LEU A 95 -26.96 -18.48 -22.24
N LEU A 96 -27.50 -17.69 -21.31
CA LEU A 96 -28.95 -17.57 -21.12
C LEU A 96 -29.65 -16.99 -22.35
N LYS A 97 -29.09 -15.94 -22.98
CA LYS A 97 -29.60 -15.41 -24.26
C LYS A 97 -29.61 -16.49 -25.34
N LYS A 98 -28.54 -17.28 -25.45
CA LYS A 98 -28.44 -18.36 -26.44
C LYS A 98 -29.51 -19.43 -26.21
N LEU A 99 -29.76 -19.80 -24.96
CA LEU A 99 -30.82 -20.74 -24.60
C LEU A 99 -32.20 -20.22 -24.96
N GLU A 100 -32.49 -18.93 -24.72
CA GLU A 100 -33.74 -18.34 -25.15
C GLU A 100 -33.92 -18.36 -26.66
N GLU A 101 -32.87 -18.06 -27.44
CA GLU A 101 -32.91 -18.15 -28.90
C GLU A 101 -33.27 -19.56 -29.38
N VAL A 102 -32.66 -20.59 -28.80
CA VAL A 102 -32.95 -21.99 -29.14
C VAL A 102 -34.39 -22.35 -28.76
N ARG A 103 -34.85 -21.94 -27.57
CA ARG A 103 -36.25 -22.13 -27.14
C ARG A 103 -37.25 -21.43 -28.07
N ARG A 104 -36.94 -20.22 -28.54
CA ARG A 104 -37.76 -19.47 -29.52
C ARG A 104 -37.80 -20.19 -30.87
N ARG A 105 -36.69 -20.76 -31.33
CA ARG A 105 -36.62 -21.53 -32.59
C ARG A 105 -37.44 -22.82 -32.51
N ASN A 106 -37.32 -23.59 -31.43
CA ASN A 106 -38.06 -24.86 -31.25
C ASN A 106 -39.57 -24.68 -31.05
N ARG A 107 -40.06 -23.45 -30.81
CA ARG A 107 -41.48 -23.12 -30.68
C ARG A 107 -42.15 -22.75 -32.02
N ARG A 108 -41.38 -22.57 -33.09
CA ARG A 108 -41.87 -22.35 -34.46
C ARG A 108 -41.85 -23.67 -35.22
#